data_AF-A0A256XVQ7-F1
#
_entry.id   AF-A0A256XVQ7-F1
#
_cell.length_a   1.000
_cell.length_b   1.000
_cell.length_c   1.000
_cell.angle_alpha   90.00
_cell.angle_beta   90.00
_cell.angle_gamma   90.00
#
_symmetry.space_group_name_H-M   'P 1'
#
loop_
_entity.id
_entity.type
_entity.pdbx_description
1 polymer ?
#
loop_
_entity_poly.entity_id
_entity_poly.type
_entity_poly.pdbx_seq_one_letter_code
_entity_poly.pdbx_strand_id
1 'polypeptide(L)'
;VPLVVAEKLIEKELCKLDETALPTLTDVHKFAWFEARSLELQPLEKDFYFKVKLLIKSISQEIKRDSSPELLRKLELVKSSFYDLVKSRVQKIVELAIARPTVDRTIIDKLTLEERELYIKLCDVVGEWFSSLRKFIER
;
A
#
# COMPACT_ATOMS: atom_id res chain seq x y z
N VAL A 1 7.92 14.13 10.81
CA VAL A 1 6.75 15.05 10.72
C VAL A 1 5.54 14.22 10.31
N PRO A 2 4.33 14.43 10.85
CA PRO A 2 3.13 13.71 10.39
C PRO A 2 2.96 13.81 8.87
N LEU A 3 2.58 12.73 8.19
CA LEU A 3 2.57 12.63 6.71
C LEU A 3 1.77 13.76 6.04
N VAL A 4 0.62 14.12 6.61
CA VAL A 4 -0.25 15.21 6.13
C VAL A 4 0.43 16.57 6.22
N VAL A 5 1.22 16.79 7.27
CA VAL A 5 1.98 18.03 7.46
C VAL A 5 3.19 18.04 6.52
N ALA A 6 3.85 16.89 6.35
CA ALA A 6 4.96 16.73 5.42
C ALA A 6 4.54 17.07 3.98
N GLU A 7 3.40 16.56 3.51
CA GLU A 7 2.88 16.85 2.18
C GLU A 7 2.70 18.37 1.94
N LYS A 8 2.08 19.08 2.89
CA LYS A 8 1.89 20.53 2.82
C LYS A 8 3.21 21.32 2.87
N LEU A 9 4.19 20.83 3.63
CA LEU A 9 5.51 21.46 3.72
C LEU A 9 6.30 21.28 2.42
N ILE A 10 6.15 20.14 1.75
CA ILE A 10 6.74 19.86 0.44
C ILE A 10 6.11 20.76 -0.62
N GLU A 11 4.78 20.91 -0.61
CA GLU A 11 4.06 21.80 -1.53
C GLU A 11 4.46 23.26 -1.40
N LYS A 12 4.81 23.69 -0.18
CA LYS A 12 5.24 25.06 0.11
C LYS A 12 6.74 25.29 -0.11
N GLU A 13 7.48 24.30 -0.63
CA GLU A 13 8.95 24.34 -0.80
C GLU A 13 9.73 24.60 0.51
N LEU A 14 9.09 24.37 1.66
CA LEU A 14 9.67 24.62 2.99
C LEU A 14 10.52 23.46 3.50
N CYS A 15 10.58 22.35 2.77
CA CYS A 15 11.43 21.21 3.07
C CYS A 15 11.93 20.54 1.79
N LYS A 16 13.15 19.99 1.86
CA LYS A 16 13.68 19.10 0.81
C LYS A 16 13.36 17.67 1.19
N LEU A 17 12.85 16.92 0.24
CA LEU A 17 12.64 15.50 0.43
C LEU A 17 14.01 14.82 0.48
N ASP A 18 14.20 13.90 1.42
CA ASP A 18 15.35 13.02 1.36
C ASP A 18 15.08 11.97 0.28
N GLU A 19 15.60 12.22 -0.92
CA GLU A 19 15.46 11.31 -2.07
C GLU A 19 16.08 9.94 -1.80
N THR A 20 17.02 9.83 -0.84
CA THR A 20 17.63 8.55 -0.47
C THR A 20 16.70 7.65 0.36
N ALA A 21 15.70 8.23 1.01
CA ALA A 21 14.72 7.52 1.81
C ALA A 21 13.48 7.07 1.00
N LEU A 22 13.39 7.48 -0.27
CA LEU A 22 12.33 7.04 -1.18
C LEU A 22 12.64 5.65 -1.76
N PRO A 23 11.63 4.78 -1.93
CA PRO A 23 11.80 3.54 -2.65
C PRO A 23 12.18 3.86 -4.10
N THR A 24 13.11 3.09 -4.66
CA THR A 24 13.41 3.19 -6.08
C THR A 24 12.40 2.38 -6.91
N LEU A 25 12.36 2.59 -8.23
CA LEU A 25 11.58 1.73 -9.14
C LEU A 25 11.92 0.25 -8.93
N THR A 26 13.21 -0.06 -8.75
CA THR A 26 13.67 -1.43 -8.54
C THR A 26 13.11 -2.01 -7.24
N ASP A 27 12.98 -1.21 -6.18
CA ASP A 27 12.44 -1.66 -4.91
C ASP A 27 10.93 -1.95 -5.04
N VAL A 28 10.17 -1.03 -5.64
CA VAL A 28 8.73 -1.24 -5.88
C VAL A 28 8.49 -2.48 -6.73
N HIS A 29 9.28 -2.67 -7.79
CA HIS A 29 9.19 -3.86 -8.63
C HIS A 29 9.58 -5.14 -7.89
N LYS A 30 10.62 -5.11 -7.05
CA LYS A 30 11.00 -6.25 -6.19
C LYS A 30 9.85 -6.61 -5.25
N PHE A 31 9.28 -5.64 -4.54
CA PHE A 31 8.15 -5.89 -3.65
C PHE A 31 6.98 -6.52 -4.39
N ALA A 32 6.59 -5.97 -5.55
CA ALA A 32 5.54 -6.53 -6.40
C ALA A 32 5.81 -7.98 -6.80
N TRP A 33 7.05 -8.25 -7.25
CA TRP A 33 7.45 -9.59 -7.69
C TRP A 33 7.46 -10.62 -6.55
N PHE A 34 7.99 -10.25 -5.37
CA PHE A 34 7.98 -11.12 -4.20
C PHE A 34 6.56 -11.37 -3.70
N GLU A 35 5.72 -10.33 -3.68
CA GLU A 35 4.34 -10.44 -3.23
C GLU A 35 3.55 -11.43 -4.10
N ALA A 36 3.67 -11.32 -5.43
CA ALA A 36 2.94 -12.15 -6.36
C ALA A 36 3.26 -13.66 -6.23
N ARG A 37 4.42 -14.02 -5.70
CA ARG A 37 4.89 -15.40 -5.57
C ARG A 37 4.72 -15.98 -4.17
N SER A 38 4.63 -15.11 -3.17
CA SER A 38 4.43 -15.53 -1.78
C SER A 38 2.96 -15.79 -1.53
N LEU A 39 2.64 -16.83 -0.77
CA LEU A 39 1.28 -17.01 -0.22
C LEU A 39 1.06 -16.09 0.99
N GLU A 40 2.12 -15.79 1.73
CA GLU A 40 2.04 -14.89 2.88
C GLU A 40 2.22 -13.43 2.48
N LEU A 41 1.63 -12.54 3.28
CA LEU A 41 1.93 -11.11 3.24
C LEU A 41 3.37 -10.87 3.69
N GLN A 42 4.14 -10.19 2.87
CA GLN A 42 5.44 -9.68 3.29
C GLN A 42 5.24 -8.42 4.15
N PRO A 43 6.12 -8.13 5.12
CA PRO A 43 6.04 -6.91 5.89
C PRO A 43 6.36 -5.71 5.00
N LEU A 44 5.45 -4.74 4.96
CA LEU A 44 5.68 -3.43 4.35
C LEU A 44 5.77 -2.34 5.42
N GLU A 45 6.52 -1.29 5.11
CA GLU A 45 6.58 -0.10 5.97
C GLU A 45 5.21 0.59 6.05
N LYS A 46 4.91 1.17 7.21
CA LYS A 46 3.59 1.75 7.49
C LYS A 46 3.23 2.89 6.53
N ASP A 47 4.22 3.64 6.09
CA ASP A 47 4.11 4.79 5.20
C ASP A 47 4.50 4.48 3.74
N PHE A 48 4.60 3.20 3.36
CA PHE A 48 5.05 2.80 2.02
C PHE A 48 4.25 3.44 0.88
N TYR A 49 2.91 3.46 0.98
CA TYR A 49 2.03 4.07 -0.04
C TYR A 49 2.33 5.56 -0.22
N PHE A 50 2.57 6.25 0.90
CA PHE A 50 2.94 7.66 0.87
C PHE A 50 4.30 7.86 0.20
N LYS A 51 5.30 7.03 0.52
CA LYS A 51 6.60 7.11 -0.14
C LYS A 51 6.51 6.87 -1.66
N VAL A 52 5.69 5.91 -2.11
CA VAL A 52 5.46 5.69 -3.55
C VAL A 52 4.74 6.89 -4.18
N LYS A 53 3.77 7.49 -3.50
CA LYS A 53 3.11 8.73 -3.96
C LYS A 53 4.13 9.86 -4.17
N LEU A 54 5.07 10.02 -3.24
CA LEU A 54 6.14 11.02 -3.35
C LEU A 54 7.09 10.73 -4.52
N LEU A 55 7.48 9.47 -4.74
CA LEU A 55 8.26 9.06 -5.91
C LEU A 55 7.54 9.38 -7.23
N ILE A 56 6.25 9.08 -7.32
CA ILE A 56 5.44 9.42 -8.50
C ILE A 56 5.42 10.94 -8.71
N LYS A 57 5.28 11.72 -7.63
CA LYS A 57 5.28 13.19 -7.70
C LYS A 57 6.64 13.74 -8.13
N SER A 58 7.76 13.20 -7.65
CA SER A 58 9.10 13.65 -8.02
C SER A 58 9.37 13.39 -9.50
N ILE A 59 9.12 12.16 -9.98
CA ILE A 59 9.26 11.81 -11.40
C ILE A 59 8.34 12.69 -12.26
N SER A 60 7.11 12.94 -11.82
CA SER A 60 6.18 13.82 -12.55
C SER A 60 6.66 15.27 -12.62
N GLN A 61 7.38 15.76 -11.60
CA GLN A 61 8.00 17.08 -11.61
C GLN A 61 9.22 17.13 -12.53
N GLU A 62 10.04 16.07 -12.55
CA GLU A 62 11.16 15.92 -13.48
C GLU A 62 10.68 15.93 -14.93
N ILE A 63 9.60 15.19 -15.24
CA ILE A 63 8.99 15.16 -16.59
C ILE A 63 8.55 16.56 -17.05
N LYS A 64 8.03 17.39 -16.14
CA LYS A 64 7.65 18.78 -16.48
C LYS A 64 8.85 19.65 -16.86
N ARG A 65 10.04 19.33 -16.36
CA ARG A 65 11.29 20.05 -16.66
C ARG A 65 11.96 19.47 -17.92
N ASP A 66 11.91 18.15 -18.06
CA ASP A 66 12.49 17.40 -19.18
C ASP A 66 11.55 16.25 -19.58
N SER A 67 10.89 16.39 -20.73
CA SER A 67 9.92 15.42 -21.26
C SER A 67 10.59 14.23 -21.95
N SER A 68 11.61 13.65 -21.32
CA SER A 68 12.32 12.51 -21.89
C SER A 68 11.44 11.25 -21.92
N PRO A 69 11.48 10.45 -23.00
CA PRO A 69 10.73 9.19 -23.10
C PRO A 69 11.08 8.20 -21.97
N GLU A 70 12.30 8.27 -21.45
CA GLU A 70 12.79 7.41 -20.36
C GLU A 70 12.08 7.70 -19.04
N LEU A 71 11.89 8.99 -18.69
CA LEU A 71 11.17 9.39 -17.49
C LEU A 71 9.69 9.01 -17.56
N LEU A 72 9.06 9.17 -18.73
CA LEU A 72 7.68 8.73 -18.96
C LEU A 72 7.55 7.21 -18.77
N ARG A 73 8.47 6.43 -19.34
CA ARG A 73 8.49 4.97 -19.16
C ARG A 73 8.71 4.58 -17.70
N LYS A 74 9.64 5.24 -17.00
CA LYS A 74 9.92 5.01 -15.58
C LYS A 74 8.66 5.26 -14.74
N LEU A 75 7.95 6.36 -14.98
CA LEU A 75 6.71 6.70 -14.28
C LEU A 75 5.65 5.60 -14.44
N GLU A 76 5.42 5.15 -15.68
CA GLU A 76 4.42 4.11 -15.95
C GLU A 76 4.79 2.78 -15.30
N LEU A 77 6.08 2.40 -15.32
CA LEU A 77 6.56 1.19 -14.65
C LEU A 77 6.39 1.24 -13.12
N VAL A 78 6.62 2.40 -12.49
CA VAL A 78 6.38 2.57 -11.05
C VAL A 78 4.89 2.37 -10.74
N LYS A 79 4.00 3.02 -11.52
CA LYS A 79 2.55 2.94 -11.32
C LYS A 79 2.03 1.52 -11.49
N SER A 80 2.44 0.82 -12.57
CA SER A 80 1.98 -0.54 -12.83
C SER A 80 2.48 -1.51 -11.75
N SER A 81 3.77 -1.45 -11.40
CA SER A 81 4.36 -2.30 -10.36
C SER A 81 3.69 -2.07 -9.01
N PHE A 82 3.41 -0.82 -8.67
CA PHE A 82 2.70 -0.48 -7.43
C PHE A 82 1.25 -1.02 -7.47
N TYR A 83 0.53 -0.83 -8.56
CA TYR A 83 -0.83 -1.34 -8.69
C TYR A 83 -0.88 -2.87 -8.55
N ASP A 84 0.04 -3.59 -9.20
CA ASP A 84 0.11 -5.05 -9.12
C ASP A 84 0.44 -5.54 -7.70
N LEU A 85 1.37 -4.87 -7.01
CA LEU A 85 1.67 -5.11 -5.61
C LEU A 85 0.41 -4.95 -4.74
N VAL A 86 -0.26 -3.80 -4.82
CA VAL A 86 -1.45 -3.51 -4.02
C VAL A 86 -2.56 -4.51 -4.31
N LYS A 87 -2.79 -4.83 -5.58
CA LYS A 87 -3.81 -5.81 -5.98
C LYS A 87 -3.55 -7.18 -5.36
N SER A 88 -2.31 -7.67 -5.44
CA SER A 88 -1.92 -8.95 -4.84
C SER A 88 -2.11 -8.95 -3.32
N ARG A 89 -1.71 -7.86 -2.64
CA ARG A 89 -1.87 -7.73 -1.19
C ARG A 89 -3.33 -7.69 -0.78
N VAL A 90 -4.16 -6.93 -1.47
CA VAL A 90 -5.60 -6.85 -1.20
C VAL A 90 -6.27 -8.22 -1.31
N GLN A 91 -5.92 -9.03 -2.32
CA GLN A 91 -6.43 -10.39 -2.44
C GLN A 91 -6.11 -11.22 -1.19
N LYS A 92 -4.86 -11.21 -0.75
CA LYS A 92 -4.43 -11.93 0.48
C LYS A 92 -5.10 -11.41 1.75
N ILE A 93 -5.26 -10.09 1.87
CA ILE A 93 -5.95 -9.47 3.01
C ILE A 93 -7.40 -9.94 3.09
N VAL A 94 -8.09 -9.99 1.95
CA VAL A 94 -9.47 -10.49 1.86
C VAL A 94 -9.54 -11.97 2.22
N GLU A 95 -8.64 -12.80 1.69
CA GLU A 95 -8.56 -14.22 2.03
C GLU A 95 -8.34 -14.44 3.54
N LEU A 96 -7.45 -13.68 4.16
CA LEU A 96 -7.20 -13.72 5.60
C LEU A 96 -8.43 -13.31 6.42
N ALA A 97 -9.13 -12.25 6.01
CA ALA A 97 -10.34 -11.79 6.70
C ALA A 97 -11.49 -12.80 6.60
N ILE A 98 -11.61 -13.51 5.47
CA ILE A 98 -12.60 -14.59 5.30
C ILE A 98 -12.22 -15.81 6.15
N ALA A 99 -10.95 -16.23 6.11
CA ALA A 99 -10.49 -17.41 6.84
C ALA A 99 -10.58 -17.22 8.37
N ARG A 100 -10.28 -16.01 8.85
CA ARG A 100 -10.37 -15.66 10.26
C ARG A 100 -10.85 -14.20 10.41
N PRO A 101 -12.15 -13.97 10.61
CA PRO A 101 -12.73 -12.64 10.76
C PRO A 101 -12.48 -12.09 12.17
N THR A 102 -11.22 -11.99 12.55
CA THR A 102 -10.78 -11.45 13.84
C THR A 102 -9.44 -10.79 13.62
N VAL A 103 -9.31 -9.56 14.11
CA VAL A 103 -8.12 -8.75 13.92
C VAL A 103 -6.91 -9.41 14.61
N ASP A 104 -5.90 -9.78 13.83
CA ASP A 104 -4.63 -10.32 14.30
C ASP A 104 -3.52 -9.26 14.28
N ARG A 105 -2.82 -9.10 15.42
CA ARG A 105 -1.69 -8.17 15.54
C ARG A 105 -0.52 -8.53 14.62
N THR A 106 -0.24 -9.82 14.46
CA THR A 106 0.86 -10.31 13.61
C THR A 106 0.64 -9.97 12.13
N ILE A 107 -0.63 -9.93 11.69
CA ILE A 107 -1.01 -9.47 10.37
C ILE A 107 -0.91 -7.94 10.30
N ILE A 108 -1.49 -7.22 11.27
CA ILE A 108 -1.42 -5.75 11.32
C ILE A 108 0.01 -5.23 11.21
N ASP A 109 0.98 -5.88 11.85
CA ASP A 109 2.37 -5.46 11.82
C ASP A 109 2.98 -5.52 10.41
N LYS A 110 2.45 -6.37 9.52
CA LYS A 110 2.88 -6.50 8.12
C LYS A 110 2.21 -5.53 7.15
N LEU A 111 1.15 -4.83 7.57
CA LEU A 111 0.30 -3.98 6.71
C LEU A 111 0.73 -2.51 6.73
N THR A 112 0.48 -1.80 5.62
CA THR A 112 0.51 -0.32 5.61
C THR A 112 -0.64 0.27 6.43
N LEU A 113 -0.63 1.58 6.66
CA LEU A 113 -1.74 2.24 7.36
C LEU A 113 -3.07 2.09 6.61
N GLU A 114 -3.04 2.21 5.28
CA GLU A 114 -4.21 2.07 4.41
C GLU A 114 -4.75 0.64 4.44
N GLU A 115 -3.85 -0.35 4.32
CA GLU A 115 -4.20 -1.77 4.33
C GLU A 115 -4.72 -2.23 5.69
N ARG A 116 -4.18 -1.69 6.79
CA ARG A 116 -4.64 -1.99 8.14
C ARG A 116 -6.10 -1.59 8.32
N GLU A 117 -6.47 -0.40 7.89
CA GLU A 117 -7.84 0.09 7.98
C GLU A 117 -8.79 -0.78 7.14
N LEU A 118 -8.36 -1.20 5.95
CA LEU A 118 -9.10 -2.14 5.12
C LEU A 118 -9.31 -3.49 5.82
N TYR A 119 -8.25 -4.07 6.37
CA TYR A 119 -8.30 -5.38 7.05
C TYR A 119 -9.24 -5.38 8.25
N ILE A 120 -9.18 -4.34 9.10
CA ILE A 120 -10.07 -4.19 10.26
C ILE A 120 -11.53 -4.19 9.81
N LYS A 121 -11.87 -3.34 8.84
CA LYS A 121 -13.24 -3.25 8.30
C LYS A 121 -13.73 -4.56 7.71
N LEU A 122 -12.86 -5.28 7.00
CA LEU A 122 -13.21 -6.59 6.42
C LEU A 122 -13.47 -7.62 7.52
N CYS A 123 -12.64 -7.68 8.56
CA CYS A 123 -12.88 -8.57 9.70
C CYS A 123 -14.20 -8.27 10.39
N ASP A 124 -14.54 -7.00 10.59
CA ASP A 124 -15.79 -6.58 11.22
C ASP A 124 -16.99 -7.00 10.37
N VAL A 125 -17.02 -6.63 9.08
CA VAL A 125 -18.13 -6.95 8.17
C VAL A 125 -18.33 -8.45 8.01
N VAL A 126 -17.25 -9.21 7.79
CA VAL A 126 -17.33 -10.67 7.62
C VAL A 126 -17.71 -11.35 8.95
N GLY A 127 -17.18 -10.87 10.06
CA GLY A 127 -17.49 -11.39 11.39
C GLY A 127 -18.95 -11.18 11.78
N GLU A 128 -19.50 -9.99 11.53
CA GLU A 128 -20.91 -9.68 11.75
C GLU A 128 -21.82 -10.56 10.90
N TRP A 129 -21.46 -10.80 9.63
CA TRP A 129 -22.21 -11.66 8.74
C TRP A 129 -22.27 -13.11 9.27
N PHE A 130 -21.14 -13.71 9.62
CA PHE A 130 -21.12 -15.07 10.16
C PHE A 130 -21.79 -15.20 11.54
N SER A 131 -21.66 -14.18 12.38
CA SER A 131 -22.39 -14.11 13.66
C SER A 131 -23.90 -14.09 13.44
N SER A 132 -24.38 -13.32 12.47
CA SER A 132 -25.79 -13.25 12.09
C SER A 132 -26.29 -14.58 11.53
N LEU A 133 -25.50 -15.21 10.66
CA LEU A 133 -25.80 -16.54 10.11
C LEU A 133 -25.91 -17.60 11.21
N ARG A 134 -24.98 -17.60 12.18
CA ARG A 134 -25.02 -18.54 13.30
C ARG A 134 -26.30 -18.38 14.13
N LYS A 135 -26.65 -17.14 14.47
CA LYS A 135 -27.90 -16.84 15.20
C LYS A 135 -29.16 -17.23 14.42
N PHE A 136 -29.10 -17.21 13.09
CA PHE A 136 -30.20 -17.65 12.24
C PHE A 136 -30.38 -19.18 12.27
N ILE A 137 -29.28 -19.93 12.29
CA ILE A 137 -29.30 -21.42 12.31
C ILE A 137 -29.69 -21.96 13.69
N GLU A 138 -29.31 -21.27 14.78
CA GLU A 138 -29.58 -21.70 16.16
C GLU A 138 -31.01 -21.38 16.66
N ARG A 139 -31.85 -20.75 15.82
CA ARG A 139 -33.27 -20.47 16.09
C ARG A 139 -34.16 -21.56 15.51
#